data_AF-A0A174ZA10-F1
#
_entry.id   AF-A0A174ZA10-F1
#
_cell.length_a   1.000
_cell.length_b   1.000
_cell.length_c   1.000
_cell.angle_alpha   90.00
_cell.angle_beta   90.00
_cell.angle_gamma   90.00
#
_symmetry.space_group_name_H-M   'P 1'
#
loop_
_entity.id
_entity.type
_entity.pdbx_description
1 polymer ?
#
loop_
_entity_poly.entity_id
_entity_poly.type
_entity_poly.pdbx_seq_one_letter_code
_entity_poly.pdbx_strand_id
1 'polypeptide(L)'
;MWNSQIPECYPGDDVVDIISRDMYPPEHEHTSQSEMYYNLCEITSAKKITIIGETGTLPSPEAVVSEKVGWSSYMTWSKPFCLTEKFNTFEQLKKVYNSEYAVTKDTLPDLY
;
A
#
# COMPACT_ATOMS: atom_id res chain seq x y z
N MET A 1 -12.50 -6.11 4.68
CA MET A 1 -11.73 -5.18 3.82
C MET A 1 -12.59 -4.82 2.62
N TRP A 2 -12.62 -3.53 2.26
CA TRP A 2 -13.39 -3.01 1.13
C TRP A 2 -12.46 -2.23 0.18
N ASN A 3 -12.67 -2.36 -1.12
CA ASN A 3 -11.80 -1.80 -2.16
C ASN A 3 -12.59 -0.98 -3.17
N SER A 4 -12.57 0.33 -3.04
CA SER A 4 -13.05 1.31 -4.01
C SER A 4 -12.74 2.72 -3.51
N GLN A 5 -12.58 3.65 -4.44
CA GLN A 5 -12.40 5.07 -4.17
C GLN A 5 -13.71 5.87 -4.25
N ILE A 6 -14.85 5.20 -4.50
CA ILE A 6 -16.15 5.84 -4.73
C ILE A 6 -16.94 5.85 -3.42
N PRO A 7 -17.14 7.02 -2.77
CA PRO A 7 -17.82 7.09 -1.47
C PRO A 7 -19.23 6.50 -1.48
N GLU A 8 -19.96 6.64 -2.58
CA GLU A 8 -21.33 6.13 -2.74
C GLU A 8 -21.40 4.59 -2.74
N CYS A 9 -20.28 3.93 -3.01
CA CYS A 9 -20.18 2.48 -2.96
C CYS A 9 -19.75 1.96 -1.58
N TYR A 10 -19.50 2.84 -0.60
CA TYR A 10 -19.05 2.45 0.74
C TYR A 10 -20.19 1.75 1.49
N PRO A 11 -20.05 0.46 1.89
CA PRO A 11 -21.14 -0.30 2.47
C PRO A 11 -21.57 0.14 3.88
N GLY A 12 -20.68 0.83 4.60
CA GLY A 12 -20.92 1.28 5.97
C GLY A 12 -19.78 0.93 6.93
N ASP A 13 -19.62 1.77 7.96
CA ASP A 13 -18.56 1.62 8.96
C ASP A 13 -18.73 0.37 9.84
N ASP A 14 -19.94 -0.17 9.94
CA ASP A 14 -20.32 -1.33 10.74
C ASP A 14 -19.94 -2.68 10.11
N VAL A 15 -19.64 -2.67 8.80
CA VAL A 15 -19.28 -3.88 8.04
C VAL A 15 -17.90 -3.80 7.37
N VAL A 16 -17.20 -2.66 7.50
CA VAL A 16 -15.86 -2.46 6.93
C VAL A 16 -14.82 -2.15 8.01
N ASP A 17 -13.84 -3.03 8.18
CA ASP A 17 -12.70 -2.80 9.10
C ASP A 17 -11.52 -2.05 8.45
N ILE A 18 -11.26 -2.36 7.18
CA ILE A 18 -10.09 -1.90 6.42
C ILE A 18 -10.57 -1.36 5.08
N ILE A 19 -10.13 -0.15 4.73
CA ILE A 19 -10.30 0.44 3.40
C ILE A 19 -9.03 0.24 2.58
N SER A 20 -9.21 -0.02 1.30
CA SER A 20 -8.11 -0.33 0.40
C SER A 20 -8.32 0.29 -0.96
N ARG A 21 -7.21 0.44 -1.69
CA ARG A 21 -7.22 0.85 -3.09
C ARG A 21 -6.15 0.09 -3.86
N ASP A 22 -6.51 -0.32 -5.06
CA ASP A 22 -5.58 -0.93 -6.00
C ASP A 22 -4.97 0.18 -6.86
N MET A 23 -3.64 0.19 -6.94
CA MET A 23 -2.88 1.26 -7.59
C MET A 23 -1.78 0.67 -8.46
N TYR A 24 -1.80 0.96 -9.75
CA TYR A 24 -0.78 0.52 -10.70
C TYR A 24 -0.04 1.73 -11.27
N PRO A 25 0.91 2.34 -10.50
CA PRO A 25 1.73 3.44 -11.00
C PRO A 25 2.53 3.02 -12.24
N PRO A 26 3.02 3.98 -13.03
CA PRO A 26 3.94 3.71 -14.13
C PRO A 26 5.18 2.91 -13.70
N GLU A 27 5.84 2.30 -14.69
CA GLU A 27 7.10 1.56 -14.51
C GLU A 27 8.13 2.46 -13.80
N HIS A 28 8.73 1.95 -12.73
CA HIS A 28 9.77 2.64 -11.93
C HIS A 28 9.35 3.94 -11.23
N GLU A 29 8.06 4.25 -11.18
CA GLU A 29 7.53 5.40 -10.43
C GLU A 29 7.28 5.04 -8.95
N HIS A 30 8.34 5.11 -8.15
CA HIS A 30 8.30 4.80 -6.71
C HIS A 30 8.02 6.04 -5.86
N THR A 31 6.74 6.34 -5.61
CA THR A 31 6.30 7.47 -4.76
C THR A 31 5.62 6.98 -3.48
N SER A 32 5.19 7.92 -2.63
CA SER A 32 4.39 7.63 -1.43
C SER A 32 2.91 7.30 -1.73
N GLN A 33 2.43 7.66 -2.93
CA GLN A 33 1.02 7.67 -3.29
C GLN A 33 0.16 8.49 -2.28
N SER A 34 0.70 9.57 -1.74
CA SER A 34 0.08 10.39 -0.67
C SER A 34 -1.29 10.94 -1.04
N GLU A 35 -1.46 11.50 -2.24
CA GLU A 35 -2.76 11.98 -2.71
C GLU A 35 -3.82 10.86 -2.68
N MET A 36 -3.44 9.66 -3.12
CA MET A 36 -4.34 8.51 -3.16
C MET A 36 -4.71 8.03 -1.75
N TYR A 37 -3.78 8.13 -0.79
CA TYR A 37 -4.02 7.83 0.62
C TYR A 37 -5.02 8.80 1.25
N TYR A 38 -4.79 10.10 1.11
CA TYR A 38 -5.63 11.10 1.74
C TYR A 38 -7.04 11.11 1.14
N ASN A 39 -7.16 10.99 -0.18
CA ASN A 39 -8.46 10.83 -0.84
C ASN A 39 -9.21 9.57 -0.36
N LEU A 40 -8.50 8.45 -0.15
CA LEU A 40 -9.11 7.22 0.36
C LEU A 40 -9.61 7.39 1.81
N CYS A 41 -8.87 8.13 2.64
CA CYS A 41 -9.28 8.44 4.01
C CYS A 41 -10.54 9.32 4.09
N GLU A 42 -10.91 10.03 3.02
CA GLU A 42 -12.10 10.88 2.98
C GLU A 42 -13.41 10.12 2.73
N ILE A 43 -13.35 8.82 2.41
CA ILE A 43 -14.56 8.00 2.13
C ILE A 43 -15.48 7.88 3.34
N THR A 44 -14.92 7.92 4.54
CA THR A 44 -15.67 7.90 5.80
C THR A 44 -15.02 8.80 6.83
N SER A 45 -15.82 9.36 7.74
CA SER A 45 -15.31 10.10 8.89
C SER A 45 -14.68 9.19 9.95
N ALA A 46 -14.95 7.88 9.90
CA ALA A 46 -14.35 6.92 10.80
C ALA A 46 -12.86 6.71 10.47
N LYS A 47 -12.03 6.59 11.50
CA LYS A 47 -10.63 6.23 11.33
C LYS A 47 -10.53 4.73 11.02
N LYS A 48 -10.29 4.40 9.76
CA LYS A 48 -10.11 3.02 9.28
C LYS A 48 -8.63 2.75 9.01
N ILE A 49 -8.23 1.47 9.14
CA ILE A 49 -6.93 1.03 8.63
C ILE A 49 -6.97 1.15 7.10
N THR A 50 -5.90 1.70 6.53
CA THR A 50 -5.83 2.04 5.11
C THR A 50 -4.64 1.30 4.48
N ILE A 51 -4.90 0.53 3.43
CA ILE A 51 -3.87 -0.30 2.76
C ILE A 51 -3.85 -0.08 1.25
N ILE A 52 -2.72 -0.38 0.63
CA ILE A 52 -2.63 -0.57 -0.82
C ILE A 52 -3.04 -2.02 -1.08
N GLY A 53 -4.25 -2.24 -1.62
CA GLY A 53 -4.81 -3.58 -1.83
C GLY A 53 -3.99 -4.38 -2.83
N GLU A 54 -3.70 -3.76 -3.97
CA GLU A 54 -2.79 -4.26 -4.99
C GLU A 54 -1.89 -3.14 -5.51
N THR A 55 -0.65 -3.48 -5.88
CA THR A 55 0.19 -2.57 -6.64
C THR A 55 1.10 -3.20 -7.66
N GLY A 56 1.37 -2.48 -8.74
CA GLY A 56 2.39 -2.88 -9.71
C GLY A 56 3.79 -2.45 -9.28
N THR A 57 3.98 -1.13 -9.18
CA THR A 57 5.24 -0.50 -8.78
C THR A 57 5.21 -0.24 -7.27
N LEU A 58 6.21 -0.75 -6.55
CA LEU A 58 6.31 -0.62 -5.10
C LEU A 58 6.39 0.85 -4.66
N PRO A 59 5.73 1.23 -3.55
CA PRO A 59 5.91 2.56 -2.98
C PRO A 59 7.34 2.75 -2.47
N SER A 60 7.81 4.00 -2.43
CA SER A 60 9.08 4.33 -1.77
C SER A 60 8.86 4.42 -0.25
N PRO A 61 9.55 3.61 0.58
CA PRO A 61 9.46 3.71 2.03
C PRO A 61 9.91 5.08 2.53
N GLU A 62 10.94 5.67 1.92
CA GLU A 62 11.44 7.00 2.31
C GLU A 62 10.40 8.09 2.04
N ALA A 63 9.73 8.03 0.88
CA ALA A 63 8.66 8.97 0.54
C ALA A 63 7.47 8.81 1.50
N VAL A 64 7.02 7.57 1.75
CA VAL A 64 5.94 7.27 2.72
C VAL A 64 6.23 7.86 4.10
N VAL A 65 7.46 7.68 4.60
CA VAL A 65 7.87 8.17 5.93
C VAL A 65 7.99 9.70 5.94
N SER A 66 8.69 10.28 4.96
CA SER A 66 8.92 11.73 4.92
C SER A 66 7.64 12.53 4.72
N GLU A 67 6.69 12.01 3.94
CA GLU A 67 5.38 12.61 3.69
C GLU A 67 4.31 12.22 4.72
N LYS A 68 4.66 11.38 5.70
CA LYS A 68 3.80 10.91 6.80
C LYS A 68 2.53 10.21 6.31
N VAL A 69 2.67 9.39 5.27
CA VAL A 69 1.57 8.61 4.71
C VAL A 69 1.38 7.31 5.51
N GLY A 70 0.17 7.06 5.98
CA GLY A 70 -0.12 5.96 6.91
C GLY A 70 -0.55 4.65 6.25
N TRP A 71 0.05 4.26 5.12
CA TRP A 71 -0.23 2.96 4.51
C TRP A 71 0.16 1.84 5.48
N SER A 72 -0.80 1.04 5.92
CA SER A 72 -0.54 -0.03 6.88
C SER A 72 0.03 -1.29 6.23
N SER A 73 -0.21 -1.49 4.93
CA SER A 73 0.27 -2.65 4.17
C SER A 73 0.17 -2.37 2.67
N TYR A 74 0.91 -3.14 1.88
CA TYR A 74 0.84 -3.18 0.43
C TYR A 74 1.01 -4.61 -0.07
N MET A 75 0.45 -4.92 -1.23
CA MET A 75 0.68 -6.20 -1.91
C MET A 75 1.03 -5.97 -3.38
N THR A 76 2.25 -6.35 -3.77
CA THR A 76 2.63 -6.31 -5.19
C THR A 76 1.90 -7.40 -5.96
N TRP A 77 1.32 -7.05 -7.10
CA TRP A 77 0.67 -8.01 -7.98
C TRP A 77 1.68 -9.00 -8.57
N SER A 78 1.19 -10.12 -9.07
CA SER A 78 2.06 -11.24 -9.44
C SER A 78 2.84 -11.04 -10.76
N LYS A 79 3.71 -12.02 -11.08
CA LYS A 79 4.36 -12.17 -12.40
C LYS A 79 5.25 -10.96 -12.76
N PRO A 80 5.01 -10.13 -13.81
CA PRO A 80 6.02 -9.18 -14.27
C PRO A 80 6.33 -8.08 -13.23
N PHE A 81 5.47 -7.88 -12.23
CA PHE A 81 5.72 -6.94 -11.15
C PHE A 81 6.67 -7.49 -10.07
N CYS A 82 6.83 -8.82 -9.97
CA CYS A 82 7.68 -9.49 -8.96
C CYS A 82 8.84 -10.30 -9.55
N LEU A 83 8.68 -10.84 -10.76
CA LEU A 83 9.60 -11.81 -11.36
C LEU A 83 10.57 -11.19 -12.37
N THR A 84 10.40 -9.90 -12.69
CA THR A 84 11.27 -9.17 -13.60
C THR A 84 11.55 -7.77 -13.05
N GLU A 85 12.53 -7.11 -13.63
CA GLU A 85 12.87 -5.73 -13.26
C GLU A 85 12.04 -4.67 -14.00
N LYS A 86 10.97 -5.06 -14.70
CA LYS A 86 10.18 -4.14 -15.53
C LYS A 86 9.52 -3.01 -14.73
N PHE A 87 9.09 -3.30 -13.50
CA PHE A 87 8.42 -2.32 -12.63
C PHE A 87 9.23 -2.03 -11.37
N ASN A 88 9.87 -3.06 -10.82
CA ASN A 88 10.63 -3.00 -9.58
C ASN A 88 12.01 -3.63 -9.84
N THR A 89 13.07 -2.83 -9.83
CA THR A 89 14.44 -3.38 -9.92
C THR A 89 14.75 -4.23 -8.69
N PHE A 90 15.69 -5.17 -8.80
CA PHE A 90 16.13 -5.95 -7.64
C PHE A 90 16.76 -5.06 -6.55
N GLU A 91 17.44 -3.99 -6.96
CA GLU A 91 17.93 -2.94 -6.05
C GLU A 91 16.78 -2.30 -5.28
N GLN A 92 15.71 -1.89 -5.96
CA GLN A 92 14.54 -1.30 -5.31
C GLN A 92 13.85 -2.30 -4.38
N LEU A 93 13.70 -3.56 -4.79
CA LEU A 93 13.15 -4.62 -3.94
C LEU A 93 13.96 -4.77 -2.65
N LYS A 94 15.29 -4.88 -2.75
CA LYS A 94 16.17 -4.94 -1.58
C LYS A 94 16.04 -3.71 -0.71
N LYS A 95 15.95 -2.52 -1.31
CA LYS A 95 15.78 -1.26 -0.58
C LYS A 95 14.48 -1.24 0.22
N VAL A 96 13.38 -1.67 -0.39
CA VAL A 96 12.06 -1.76 0.27
C VAL A 96 12.08 -2.76 1.42
N TYR A 97 12.58 -3.98 1.18
CA TYR A 97 12.59 -5.05 2.19
C TYR A 97 13.62 -4.84 3.32
N ASN A 98 14.66 -4.04 3.10
CA ASN A 98 15.66 -3.71 4.14
C ASN A 98 15.37 -2.35 4.82
N SER A 99 14.26 -1.68 4.51
CA SER A 99 13.86 -0.45 5.19
C SER A 99 13.56 -0.74 6.66
N GLU A 100 14.04 0.10 7.58
CA GLU A 100 13.72 0.01 9.01
C GLU A 100 12.22 0.20 9.31
N TYR A 101 11.47 0.77 8.36
CA TYR A 101 10.03 0.98 8.44
C TYR A 101 9.22 -0.15 7.80
N ALA A 102 9.86 -1.12 7.16
CA ALA A 102 9.18 -2.27 6.59
C ALA A 102 9.01 -3.37 7.65
N VAL A 103 7.80 -3.92 7.71
CA VAL A 103 7.54 -5.16 8.46
C VAL A 103 7.64 -6.32 7.48
N THR A 104 8.55 -7.24 7.78
CA THR A 104 8.83 -8.44 6.99
C THR A 104 8.50 -9.68 7.79
N LYS A 105 8.48 -10.85 7.15
CA LYS A 105 8.11 -12.11 7.82
C LYS A 105 8.94 -12.38 9.07
N ASP A 106 10.22 -12.05 9.04
CA ASP A 106 11.18 -12.25 10.14
C ASP A 106 11.01 -11.26 11.30
N THR A 107 10.26 -10.16 11.12
CA THR A 107 9.98 -9.19 12.18
C THR A 107 8.59 -9.34 12.80
N LEU A 108 7.74 -10.19 12.22
CA LEU A 108 6.42 -10.48 12.78
C LEU A 108 6.53 -11.31 14.06
N PRO A 109 5.65 -11.07 15.07
CA PRO A 109 5.56 -11.94 16.22
C PRO A 109 5.01 -13.31 15.80
N ASP A 110 5.39 -14.36 16.53
CA ASP A 110 4.74 -15.65 16.41
C ASP A 110 3.28 -15.52 16.86
N LEU A 111 2.37 -15.85 15.94
CA LEU A 111 0.95 -15.95 16.23
C LEU A 111 0.63 -17.45 16.29
N TYR A 112 0.38 -17.92 17.51
CA TYR A 112 -0.07 -19.28 17.93
C TYR A 112 0.82 -20.48 17.53
#